data_AF-A0A7D7Q7Q1-F1
#
_entry.id   AF-A0A7D7Q7Q1-F1
#
_cell.length_a   1.000
_cell.length_b   1.000
_cell.length_c   1.000
_cell.angle_alpha   90.00
_cell.angle_beta   90.00
_cell.angle_gamma   90.00
#
_symmetry.space_group_name_H-M   'P 1'
#
loop_
_entity.id
_entity.type
_entity.pdbx_description
1 polymer ?
#
loop_
_entity_poly.entity_id
_entity_poly.type
_entity_poly.pdbx_seq_one_letter_code
_entity_poly.pdbx_strand_id
1 'polypeptide(L)'
;MALDRDQVVDAAWHILQTYGLGDLSMRRLARELGVQPGALYWHVANKQELLAVLAQRMVAPLSMSSTGASPAGACLTSPSPAGASSVDAPPAHASPAGAADDAVLLITRFRSAVLAVRDGADVVSVAHALDPSGMQPTPLLTAALTRAGMDPAPAETAALTLVRFTLGSVTAQQTRESMDLPTATMAAEFEAGVRAILA
;
A
#
# COMPACT_ATOMS: atom_id res chain seq x y z
N MET A 1 21.68 26.06 -3.80
CA MET A 1 20.31 25.53 -3.92
C MET A 1 20.06 24.73 -2.65
N ALA A 2 19.03 25.06 -1.88
CA ALA A 2 18.74 24.33 -0.64
C ALA A 2 18.25 22.93 -0.99
N LEU A 3 18.74 21.92 -0.26
CA LEU A 3 18.20 20.57 -0.33
C LEU A 3 16.78 20.60 0.25
N ASP A 4 15.82 19.98 -0.43
CA ASP A 4 14.49 19.72 0.11
C ASP A 4 14.25 18.22 0.34
N ARG A 5 13.16 17.89 1.03
CA ARG A 5 12.82 16.51 1.38
C ARG A 5 12.48 15.67 0.15
N ASP A 6 11.85 16.25 -0.86
CA ASP A 6 11.43 15.54 -2.06
C ASP A 6 12.65 15.12 -2.90
N GLN A 7 13.65 16.00 -3.01
CA GLN A 7 14.95 15.68 -3.61
C GLN A 7 15.65 14.50 -2.93
N VAL A 8 15.60 14.44 -1.59
CA VAL A 8 16.15 13.30 -0.82
C VAL A 8 15.43 12.01 -1.16
N VAL A 9 14.10 12.05 -1.19
CA VAL A 9 13.25 10.88 -1.46
C VAL A 9 13.39 10.43 -2.92
N ASP A 10 13.45 11.34 -3.88
CA ASP A 10 13.65 11.04 -5.30
C ASP A 10 15.01 10.40 -5.58
N ALA A 11 16.08 10.95 -5.00
CA ALA A 11 17.41 10.35 -5.13
C ALA A 11 17.47 8.97 -4.47
N ALA A 12 16.86 8.79 -3.30
CA ALA A 12 16.77 7.48 -2.64
C ALA A 12 15.96 6.47 -3.46
N TRP A 13 14.85 6.90 -4.06
CA TRP A 13 14.04 6.09 -4.96
C TRP A 13 14.83 5.65 -6.20
N HIS A 14 15.59 6.57 -6.79
CA HIS A 14 16.46 6.25 -7.93
C HIS A 14 17.54 5.22 -7.56
N ILE A 15 18.20 5.39 -6.41
CA ILE A 15 19.19 4.42 -5.91
C ILE A 15 18.54 3.05 -5.70
N LEU A 16 17.37 2.99 -5.06
CA LEU A 16 16.66 1.74 -4.81
C LEU A 16 16.32 1.01 -6.12
N GLN A 17 15.74 1.69 -7.10
CA GLN A 17 15.37 1.07 -8.39
C GLN A 17 16.59 0.59 -9.17
N THR A 18 17.68 1.36 -9.14
CA THR A 18 18.87 1.07 -9.95
C THR A 18 19.75 -0.01 -9.31
N TYR A 19 19.93 0.05 -7.99
CA TYR A 19 20.95 -0.73 -7.28
C TYR A 19 20.39 -1.65 -6.19
N GLY A 20 19.14 -1.44 -5.76
CA GLY A 20 18.51 -2.21 -4.69
C GLY A 20 18.75 -1.65 -3.29
N LEU A 21 18.09 -2.27 -2.31
CA LEU A 21 18.05 -1.85 -0.91
C LEU A 21 19.39 -2.02 -0.19
N GLY A 22 20.14 -3.08 -0.52
CA GLY A 22 21.47 -3.32 0.06
C GLY A 22 22.44 -2.16 -0.20
N ASP A 23 22.24 -1.48 -1.32
CA ASP A 23 23.09 -0.40 -1.82
C ASP A 23 22.61 1.00 -1.38
N LEU A 24 21.35 1.10 -0.94
CA LEU A 24 20.79 2.33 -0.39
C LEU A 24 21.33 2.57 1.03
N SER A 25 22.27 3.50 1.16
CA SER A 25 22.81 3.96 2.45
C SER A 25 22.76 5.48 2.56
N MET A 26 22.66 6.02 3.78
CA MET A 26 22.69 7.47 4.01
C MET A 26 23.94 8.13 3.41
N ARG A 27 25.09 7.45 3.49
CA ARG A 27 26.35 7.94 2.92
C ARG A 27 26.34 7.97 1.39
N ARG A 28 25.79 6.93 0.74
CA ARG A 28 25.66 6.91 -0.73
C ARG A 28 24.68 7.98 -1.19
N LEU A 29 23.53 8.09 -0.53
CA LEU A 29 22.52 9.09 -0.82
C LEU A 29 23.10 10.51 -0.73
N ALA A 30 23.89 10.81 0.31
CA ALA A 30 24.54 12.10 0.45
C ALA A 30 25.52 12.38 -0.70
N ARG A 31 26.29 11.37 -1.12
CA ARG A 31 27.20 11.47 -2.26
C ARG A 31 26.46 11.73 -3.57
N GLU A 32 25.37 11.02 -3.81
CA GLU A 32 24.51 11.18 -4.99
C GLU A 32 23.96 12.61 -5.08
N LEU A 33 23.56 13.17 -3.93
CA LEU A 33 23.03 14.52 -3.81
C LEU A 33 24.13 15.61 -3.74
N GLY A 34 25.41 15.23 -3.70
CA GLY A 34 26.52 16.18 -3.58
C GLY A 34 26.57 16.94 -2.24
N VAL A 35 26.01 16.37 -1.17
CA VAL A 35 25.94 16.99 0.17
C VAL A 35 26.71 16.17 1.22
N GLN A 36 26.99 16.79 2.36
CA GLN A 36 27.49 16.06 3.53
C GLN A 36 26.38 15.21 4.16
N PRO A 37 26.66 14.01 4.71
CA PRO A 37 25.64 13.17 5.34
C PRO A 37 24.83 13.88 6.43
N GLY A 38 25.45 14.81 7.16
CA GLY A 38 24.79 15.65 8.16
C GLY A 38 23.62 16.47 7.61
N ALA A 39 23.66 16.85 6.33
CA ALA A 39 22.59 17.60 5.67
C ALA A 39 21.31 16.78 5.50
N LEU A 40 21.42 15.45 5.32
CA LEU A 40 20.25 14.59 5.13
C LEU A 40 19.40 14.49 6.40
N TYR A 41 20.02 14.54 7.58
CA TYR A 41 19.34 14.34 8.86
C TYR A 41 18.36 15.46 9.22
N TRP A 42 18.44 16.62 8.53
CA TRP A 42 17.45 17.69 8.65
C TRP A 42 16.13 17.36 7.92
N HIS A 43 16.17 16.42 6.97
CA HIS A 43 15.00 16.02 6.17
C HIS A 43 14.46 14.64 6.57
N VAL A 44 15.34 13.75 7.01
CA VAL A 44 15.01 12.37 7.39
C VAL A 44 15.97 11.89 8.49
N ALA A 45 15.46 11.55 9.66
CA ALA A 45 16.27 11.33 10.86
C ALA A 45 17.19 10.10 10.77
N ASN A 46 16.82 9.09 9.99
CA ASN A 46 17.62 7.87 9.78
C ASN A 46 17.17 7.10 8.53
N LYS A 47 17.88 5.99 8.23
CA LYS A 47 17.55 5.11 7.10
C LYS A 47 16.15 4.51 7.23
N GLN A 48 15.72 4.14 8.44
CA GLN A 48 14.42 3.52 8.68
C GLN A 48 13.27 4.48 8.36
N GLU A 49 13.36 5.75 8.75
CA GLU A 49 12.39 6.78 8.37
C GLU A 49 12.39 7.00 6.85
N LEU A 50 13.57 6.99 6.20
CA LEU A 50 13.65 7.08 4.74
C LEU A 50 12.92 5.90 4.07
N LEU A 51 13.14 4.68 4.55
CA LEU A 51 12.45 3.49 4.05
C LEU A 51 10.94 3.56 4.30
N ALA A 52 10.50 4.13 5.42
CA ALA A 52 9.08 4.36 5.68
C ALA A 52 8.46 5.32 4.67
N VAL A 53 9.15 6.42 4.34
CA VAL A 53 8.70 7.36 3.31
C VAL A 53 8.67 6.72 1.91
N LEU A 54 9.68 5.92 1.56
CA LEU A 54 9.71 5.19 0.29
C LEU A 54 8.58 4.15 0.22
N ALA A 55 8.34 3.39 1.29
CA ALA A 55 7.22 2.45 1.37
C ALA A 55 5.87 3.15 1.20
N GLN A 56 5.66 4.30 1.86
CA GLN A 56 4.46 5.12 1.68
C GLN A 56 4.28 5.55 0.22
N ARG A 57 5.36 5.95 -0.47
CA ARG A 57 5.33 6.28 -1.90
C ARG A 57 4.92 5.09 -2.76
N MET A 58 5.35 3.86 -2.44
CA MET A 58 4.96 2.64 -3.16
C MET A 58 3.46 2.38 -3.06
N VAL A 59 2.89 2.53 -1.87
CA VAL A 59 1.50 2.16 -1.57
C VAL A 59 0.51 3.31 -1.73
N ALA A 60 0.97 4.54 -1.97
CA ALA A 60 0.14 5.72 -2.14
C ALA A 60 -1.00 5.56 -3.17
N PRO A 61 -0.83 4.87 -4.32
CA PRO A 61 -1.93 4.66 -5.28
C PRO A 61 -3.13 3.89 -4.71
N LEU A 62 -2.92 3.07 -3.67
CA LEU A 62 -4.00 2.29 -3.03
C LEU A 62 -4.99 3.22 -2.30
N SER A 63 -4.48 4.29 -1.70
CA SER A 63 -5.30 5.28 -0.99
C SER A 63 -6.18 6.10 -1.94
N MET A 64 -5.73 6.36 -3.17
CA MET A 64 -6.50 7.13 -4.15
C MET A 64 -7.60 6.32 -4.82
N SER A 65 -7.43 4.99 -4.87
CA SER A 65 -8.35 4.07 -5.53
C SER A 65 -9.59 3.71 -4.69
N SER A 66 -9.64 4.13 -3.42
CA SER A 66 -10.74 3.84 -2.49
C SER A 66 -11.90 4.84 -2.59
N THR A 67 -11.80 5.86 -3.45
CA THR A 67 -12.93 6.77 -3.74
C THR A 67 -13.88 6.12 -4.74
N GLY A 68 -14.57 5.08 -4.27
CA GLY A 68 -15.81 4.57 -4.86
C GLY A 68 -17.04 5.39 -4.41
N ALA A 69 -16.88 6.64 -3.98
CA ALA A 69 -17.98 7.58 -3.88
C ALA A 69 -18.29 8.11 -5.28
N SER A 70 -19.30 7.51 -5.92
CA SER A 70 -19.90 7.97 -7.17
C SER A 70 -20.17 9.48 -7.12
N PRO A 71 -19.72 10.30 -8.10
CA PRO A 71 -20.19 11.68 -8.24
C PRO A 71 -21.55 11.66 -8.95
N ALA A 72 -22.56 11.08 -8.31
CA ALA A 72 -23.95 11.20 -8.77
C ALA A 72 -24.56 12.44 -8.09
N GLY A 73 -24.58 13.57 -8.79
CA GLY A 73 -25.32 14.73 -8.29
C GLY A 73 -24.98 16.11 -8.87
N ALA A 74 -24.54 16.22 -10.12
CA ALA A 74 -24.54 17.51 -10.82
C ALA A 74 -25.50 17.47 -12.02
N CYS A 75 -26.79 17.20 -11.74
CA CYS A 75 -27.86 17.61 -12.62
C CYS A 75 -28.36 18.97 -12.13
N LEU A 76 -28.03 20.02 -12.90
CA LEU A 76 -28.61 21.34 -12.77
C LEU A 76 -30.10 21.25 -13.15
N THR A 77 -31.00 21.21 -12.19
CA THR A 77 -32.40 21.59 -12.40
C THR A 77 -32.89 22.45 -11.24
N SER A 78 -33.47 23.59 -11.61
CA SER A 78 -34.02 24.67 -10.78
C SER A 78 -35.22 24.22 -9.91
N PRO A 79 -35.69 25.04 -8.93
CA PRO A 79 -36.48 24.57 -7.80
C PRO A 79 -38.01 24.84 -7.92
N SER A 80 -38.83 23.95 -7.35
CA SER A 80 -40.07 24.28 -6.58
C SER A 80 -40.86 23.06 -6.09
N PRO A 81 -41.72 23.18 -5.05
CA PRO A 81 -41.64 22.30 -3.89
C PRO A 81 -42.93 21.49 -3.61
N ALA A 82 -42.80 20.48 -2.75
CA ALA A 82 -43.69 20.15 -1.62
C ALA A 82 -43.82 18.64 -1.40
N GLY A 83 -43.39 18.20 -0.21
CA GLY A 83 -44.06 17.14 0.54
C GLY A 83 -43.60 15.71 0.28
N ALA A 84 -42.56 15.28 0.98
CA ALA A 84 -42.56 13.97 1.63
C ALA A 84 -41.44 13.91 2.69
N SER A 85 -41.86 13.52 3.89
CA SER A 85 -41.04 13.33 5.07
C SER A 85 -39.99 12.23 4.86
N SER A 86 -38.79 12.54 5.34
CA SER A 86 -37.59 11.72 5.43
C SER A 86 -37.77 10.42 6.21
N VAL A 87 -37.38 9.30 5.58
CA VAL A 87 -36.52 8.29 6.22
C VAL A 87 -35.41 8.01 5.21
N ASP A 88 -34.26 8.63 5.44
CA ASP A 88 -33.04 8.39 4.67
C ASP A 88 -32.58 6.97 4.99
N ALA A 89 -32.80 6.05 4.05
CA ALA A 89 -32.21 4.72 4.13
C ALA A 89 -30.69 4.87 3.93
N PRO A 90 -29.84 4.20 4.73
CA PRO A 90 -28.40 4.23 4.50
C PRO A 90 -28.09 3.83 3.05
N PRO A 91 -27.12 4.49 2.39
CA PRO A 91 -26.82 4.23 0.99
C PRO A 91 -26.48 2.76 0.80
N ALA A 92 -26.99 2.19 -0.29
CA ALA A 92 -26.91 0.79 -0.69
C ALA A 92 -25.65 0.08 -0.16
N HIS A 93 -25.85 -0.75 0.87
CA HIS A 93 -24.81 -1.61 1.42
C HIS A 93 -24.24 -2.47 0.29
N ALA A 94 -22.95 -2.31 -0.01
CA ALA A 94 -22.21 -3.31 -0.78
C ALA A 94 -22.52 -4.68 -0.15
N SER A 95 -23.01 -5.63 -0.95
CA SER A 95 -23.28 -6.97 -0.43
C SER A 95 -22.02 -7.53 0.23
N PRO A 96 -22.12 -8.31 1.31
CA PRO A 96 -20.95 -8.84 2.02
C PRO A 96 -20.00 -9.62 1.08
N ALA A 97 -20.54 -10.25 0.03
CA ALA A 97 -19.76 -10.87 -1.04
C ALA A 97 -18.85 -9.87 -1.79
N GLY A 98 -19.37 -8.68 -2.15
CA GLY A 98 -18.58 -7.64 -2.81
C GLY A 98 -17.49 -7.04 -1.91
N ALA A 99 -17.69 -7.05 -0.59
CA ALA A 99 -16.68 -6.58 0.35
C ALA A 99 -15.50 -7.55 0.52
N ALA A 100 -15.73 -8.86 0.41
CA ALA A 100 -14.65 -9.85 0.33
C ALA A 100 -13.86 -9.72 -0.99
N ASP A 101 -14.55 -9.50 -2.11
CA ASP A 101 -13.93 -9.22 -3.40
C ASP A 101 -13.08 -7.92 -3.37
N ASP A 102 -13.55 -6.89 -2.66
CA ASP A 102 -12.79 -5.65 -2.42
C ASP A 102 -11.45 -5.95 -1.72
N ALA A 103 -11.45 -6.82 -0.71
CA ALA A 103 -10.23 -7.19 0.03
C ALA A 103 -9.23 -7.92 -0.88
N VAL A 104 -9.71 -8.86 -1.71
CA VAL A 104 -8.90 -9.56 -2.72
C VAL A 104 -8.32 -8.59 -3.74
N LEU A 105 -9.12 -7.64 -4.23
CA LEU A 105 -8.66 -6.60 -5.16
C LEU A 105 -7.59 -5.71 -4.53
N LEU A 106 -7.82 -5.23 -3.30
CA LEU A 106 -6.89 -4.38 -2.56
C LEU A 106 -5.55 -5.08 -2.34
N ILE A 107 -5.55 -6.33 -1.89
CA ILE A 107 -4.30 -7.05 -1.64
C ILE A 107 -3.56 -7.39 -2.95
N THR A 108 -4.29 -7.63 -4.04
CA THR A 108 -3.68 -7.84 -5.37
C THR A 108 -3.03 -6.57 -5.91
N ARG A 109 -3.67 -5.40 -5.70
CA ARG A 109 -3.09 -4.10 -6.04
C ARG A 109 -1.87 -3.79 -5.18
N PHE A 110 -1.93 -4.08 -3.88
CA PHE A 110 -0.79 -3.95 -2.98
C PHE A 110 0.39 -4.80 -3.45
N ARG A 111 0.16 -6.09 -3.71
CA ARG A 111 1.18 -7.00 -4.27
C ARG A 111 1.82 -6.43 -5.53
N SER A 112 1.00 -5.93 -6.46
CA SER A 112 1.47 -5.36 -7.73
C SER A 112 2.33 -4.11 -7.51
N ALA A 113 1.95 -3.23 -6.58
CA ALA A 113 2.71 -2.04 -6.23
C ALA A 113 4.07 -2.38 -5.61
N VAL A 114 4.13 -3.39 -4.74
CA VAL A 114 5.38 -3.83 -4.10
C VAL A 114 6.29 -4.54 -5.12
N LEU A 115 5.75 -5.39 -5.99
CA LEU A 115 6.52 -6.08 -7.05
C LEU A 115 7.13 -5.13 -8.08
N ALA A 116 6.49 -3.98 -8.33
CA ALA A 116 6.98 -2.99 -9.30
C ALA A 116 8.29 -2.31 -8.86
N VAL A 117 8.73 -2.52 -7.62
CA VAL A 117 9.93 -1.93 -7.06
C VAL A 117 10.92 -3.00 -6.65
N ARG A 118 12.17 -2.84 -7.07
CA ARG A 118 13.29 -3.70 -6.66
C ARG A 118 13.42 -3.70 -5.14
N ASP A 119 13.51 -4.90 -4.56
CA ASP A 119 13.56 -5.12 -3.10
C ASP A 119 12.37 -4.48 -2.35
N GLY A 120 11.25 -4.25 -3.04
CA GLY A 120 10.09 -3.56 -2.51
C GLY A 120 9.50 -4.25 -1.28
N ALA A 121 9.51 -5.59 -1.24
CA ALA A 121 9.01 -6.33 -0.08
C ALA A 121 9.86 -6.07 1.17
N ASP A 122 11.18 -5.94 1.04
CA ASP A 122 12.05 -5.66 2.18
C ASP A 122 11.87 -4.21 2.67
N VAL A 123 11.72 -3.26 1.74
CA VAL A 123 11.45 -1.85 2.08
C VAL A 123 10.13 -1.72 2.84
N VAL A 124 9.07 -2.34 2.32
CA VAL A 124 7.75 -2.30 2.95
C VAL A 124 7.73 -3.09 4.24
N SER A 125 8.47 -4.20 4.36
CA SER A 125 8.57 -4.96 5.61
C SER A 125 9.18 -4.14 6.75
N VAL A 126 10.24 -3.36 6.48
CA VAL A 126 10.83 -2.45 7.49
C VAL A 126 9.81 -1.43 7.93
N ALA A 127 9.10 -0.80 6.99
CA ALA A 127 8.16 0.25 7.31
C ALA A 127 6.90 -0.29 8.02
N HIS A 128 6.41 -1.46 7.61
CA HIS A 128 5.33 -2.18 8.26
C HIS A 128 5.71 -2.59 9.69
N ALA A 129 6.98 -2.90 9.97
CA ALA A 129 7.41 -3.18 11.34
C ALA A 129 7.38 -1.94 12.25
N LEU A 130 7.52 -0.73 11.69
CA LEU A 130 7.43 0.53 12.44
C LEU A 130 5.99 0.95 12.73
N ASP A 131 5.07 0.71 11.78
CA ASP A 131 3.66 1.04 11.89
C ASP A 131 2.77 -0.02 11.20
N PRO A 132 2.53 -1.18 11.84
CA PRO A 132 1.82 -2.29 11.21
C PRO A 132 0.36 -1.97 10.84
N SER A 133 -0.31 -1.21 11.70
CA SER A 133 -1.74 -0.93 11.62
C SER A 133 -2.05 0.35 10.84
N GLY A 134 -1.19 1.36 10.87
CA GLY A 134 -1.40 2.63 10.14
C GLY A 134 -0.94 2.58 8.68
N MET A 135 0.00 1.70 8.34
CA MET A 135 0.49 1.56 6.97
C MET A 135 -0.58 0.98 6.02
N GLN A 136 -0.77 1.61 4.87
CA GLN A 136 -1.58 1.05 3.79
C GLN A 136 -0.97 -0.26 3.27
N PRO A 137 -1.77 -1.30 2.98
CA PRO A 137 -3.24 -1.29 2.89
C PRO A 137 -3.96 -1.71 4.17
N THR A 138 -3.30 -1.85 5.33
CA THR A 138 -3.90 -2.44 6.54
C THR A 138 -5.22 -1.75 6.93
N PRO A 139 -5.33 -0.42 7.06
CA PRO A 139 -6.60 0.22 7.38
C PRO A 139 -7.71 -0.04 6.37
N LEU A 140 -7.37 -0.04 5.06
CA LEU A 140 -8.35 -0.29 3.99
C LEU A 140 -8.84 -1.74 3.99
N LEU A 141 -7.96 -2.69 4.28
CA LEU A 141 -8.32 -4.11 4.42
C LEU A 141 -9.19 -4.33 5.65
N THR A 142 -8.82 -3.77 6.81
CA THR A 142 -9.65 -3.85 8.02
C THR A 142 -11.06 -3.32 7.75
N ALA A 143 -11.17 -2.15 7.12
CA ALA A 143 -12.46 -1.57 6.76
C ALA A 143 -13.24 -2.44 5.76
N ALA A 144 -12.59 -3.02 4.75
CA ALA A 144 -13.24 -3.92 3.79
C ALA A 144 -13.77 -5.20 4.46
N LEU A 145 -12.97 -5.83 5.32
CA LEU A 145 -13.35 -7.05 6.04
C LEU A 145 -14.46 -6.79 7.06
N THR A 146 -14.45 -5.63 7.75
CA THR A 146 -15.56 -5.23 8.62
C THR A 146 -16.85 -5.01 7.83
N ARG A 147 -16.79 -4.39 6.64
CA ARG A 147 -17.96 -4.28 5.74
C ARG A 147 -18.45 -5.65 5.24
N ALA A 148 -17.56 -6.63 5.13
CA ALA A 148 -17.92 -8.01 4.81
C ALA A 148 -18.59 -8.77 5.96
N GLY A 149 -18.71 -8.14 7.14
CA GLY A 149 -19.38 -8.70 8.32
C GLY A 149 -18.42 -9.31 9.36
N MET A 150 -17.10 -9.15 9.20
CA MET A 150 -16.13 -9.60 10.20
C MET A 150 -16.08 -8.60 11.38
N ASP A 151 -16.02 -9.14 12.61
CA ASP A 151 -15.81 -8.29 13.79
C ASP A 151 -14.50 -7.48 13.68
N PRO A 152 -14.42 -6.25 14.24
CA PRO A 152 -13.28 -5.37 14.03
C PRO A 152 -11.90 -5.93 14.43
N ALA A 153 -11.81 -6.62 15.58
CA ALA A 153 -10.54 -7.17 16.06
C ALA A 153 -10.04 -8.36 15.20
N PRO A 154 -10.90 -9.34 14.83
CA PRO A 154 -10.55 -10.33 13.82
C PRO A 154 -10.21 -9.71 12.44
N ALA A 155 -10.92 -8.66 12.01
CA ALA A 155 -10.68 -7.98 10.74
C ALA A 155 -9.28 -7.39 10.64
N GLU A 156 -8.80 -6.73 11.70
CA GLU A 156 -7.43 -6.22 11.73
C GLU A 156 -6.40 -7.36 11.70
N THR A 157 -6.66 -8.44 12.43
CA THR A 157 -5.77 -9.62 12.44
C THR A 157 -5.68 -10.26 11.05
N ALA A 158 -6.80 -10.39 10.36
CA ALA A 158 -6.87 -10.89 8.99
C ALA A 158 -6.17 -9.94 8.00
N ALA A 159 -6.37 -8.62 8.11
CA ALA A 159 -5.66 -7.62 7.31
C ALA A 159 -4.14 -7.71 7.47
N LEU A 160 -3.64 -7.77 8.71
CA LEU A 160 -2.22 -7.94 9.01
C LEU A 160 -1.68 -9.27 8.46
N THR A 161 -2.47 -10.34 8.55
CA THR A 161 -2.10 -11.66 8.01
C THR A 161 -1.96 -11.61 6.49
N LEU A 162 -2.92 -10.99 5.79
CA LEU A 162 -2.86 -10.82 4.34
C LEU A 162 -1.65 -9.97 3.91
N VAL A 163 -1.35 -8.87 4.62
CA VAL A 163 -0.18 -8.03 4.33
C VAL A 163 1.11 -8.83 4.49
N ARG A 164 1.28 -9.55 5.61
CA ARG A 164 2.49 -10.35 5.89
C ARG A 164 2.64 -11.51 4.92
N PHE A 165 1.54 -12.19 4.60
CA PHE A 165 1.51 -13.23 3.56
C PHE A 165 1.94 -12.66 2.21
N THR A 166 1.41 -11.49 1.84
CA THR A 166 1.75 -10.84 0.57
C THR A 166 3.22 -10.46 0.52
N LEU A 167 3.75 -9.83 1.57
CA LEU A 167 5.17 -9.49 1.65
C LEU A 167 6.06 -10.74 1.51
N GLY A 168 5.74 -11.83 2.21
CA GLY A 168 6.45 -13.10 2.05
C GLY A 168 6.37 -13.68 0.63
N SER A 169 5.20 -13.59 -0.01
CA SER A 169 5.01 -14.06 -1.40
C SER A 169 5.83 -13.23 -2.39
N VAL A 170 5.93 -11.92 -2.18
CA VAL A 170 6.71 -11.01 -3.03
C VAL A 170 8.20 -11.23 -2.81
N THR A 171 8.66 -11.36 -1.56
CA THR A 171 10.06 -11.73 -1.26
C THR A 171 10.45 -13.04 -1.96
N ALA A 172 9.59 -14.05 -1.91
CA ALA A 172 9.84 -15.32 -2.59
C ALA A 172 9.92 -15.15 -4.12
N GLN A 173 9.04 -14.35 -4.71
CA GLN A 173 9.06 -14.08 -6.16
C GLN A 173 10.32 -13.31 -6.57
N GLN A 174 10.64 -12.21 -5.90
CA GLN A 174 11.81 -11.38 -6.21
C GLN A 174 13.12 -12.16 -6.00
N THR A 175 13.18 -13.03 -4.99
CA THR A 175 14.32 -13.95 -4.79
C THR A 175 14.50 -14.88 -5.98
N ARG A 176 13.41 -15.47 -6.49
CA ARG A 176 13.45 -16.34 -7.68
C ARG A 176 13.86 -15.58 -8.93
N GLU A 177 13.31 -14.40 -9.15
CA GLU A 177 13.68 -13.53 -10.27
C GLU A 177 15.16 -13.14 -10.22
N SER A 178 15.70 -12.86 -9.04
CA SER A 178 17.13 -12.56 -8.85
C SER A 178 18.06 -13.73 -9.21
N MET A 179 17.54 -14.96 -9.19
CA MET A 179 18.25 -16.19 -9.52
C MET A 179 17.92 -16.71 -10.93
N ASP A 180 17.19 -15.93 -11.75
CA ASP A 180 16.70 -16.31 -13.08
C ASP A 180 15.85 -17.60 -13.07
N LEU A 181 15.06 -17.79 -11.99
CA LEU A 181 14.17 -18.94 -11.84
C LEU A 181 12.75 -18.62 -12.30
N PRO A 182 12.00 -19.59 -12.86
CA PRO A 182 10.63 -19.35 -13.34
C PRO A 182 9.67 -18.89 -12.24
N THR A 183 8.81 -17.91 -12.54
CA THR A 183 7.80 -17.35 -11.61
C THR A 183 6.36 -17.38 -12.15
N ALA A 184 6.13 -18.02 -13.31
CA ALA A 184 4.87 -17.97 -14.04
C ALA A 184 3.63 -18.42 -13.23
N THR A 185 3.77 -19.36 -12.30
CA THR A 185 2.67 -19.88 -11.48
C THR A 185 2.40 -19.06 -10.22
N MET A 186 3.36 -18.23 -9.79
CA MET A 186 3.34 -17.59 -8.46
C MET A 186 2.21 -16.59 -8.29
N ALA A 187 1.74 -15.97 -9.38
CA ALA A 187 0.58 -15.09 -9.32
C ALA A 187 -0.72 -15.86 -9.01
N ALA A 188 -0.92 -17.00 -9.67
CA ALA A 188 -2.09 -17.86 -9.43
C ALA A 188 -2.04 -18.52 -8.04
N GLU A 189 -0.85 -18.95 -7.62
CA GLU A 189 -0.61 -19.50 -6.26
C GLU A 189 -0.91 -18.45 -5.18
N PHE A 190 -0.49 -17.20 -5.38
CA PHE A 190 -0.81 -16.10 -4.49
C PHE A 190 -2.33 -15.89 -4.36
N GLU A 191 -3.03 -15.81 -5.49
CA GLU A 191 -4.48 -15.57 -5.50
C GLU A 191 -5.25 -16.71 -4.82
N ALA A 192 -4.85 -17.96 -5.09
CA ALA A 192 -5.39 -19.13 -4.40
C ALA A 192 -5.11 -19.07 -2.88
N GLY A 193 -3.91 -18.65 -2.48
CA GLY A 193 -3.53 -18.46 -1.07
C GLY A 193 -4.35 -17.39 -0.37
N VAL A 194 -4.58 -16.23 -1.01
CA VAL A 194 -5.46 -15.17 -0.48
C VAL A 194 -6.87 -15.70 -0.24
N ARG A 195 -7.44 -16.42 -1.21
CA ARG A 195 -8.79 -17.00 -1.06
C ARG A 195 -8.84 -18.02 0.09
N ALA A 196 -7.80 -18.83 0.25
CA ALA A 196 -7.73 -19.80 1.34
C ALA A 196 -7.64 -19.14 2.73
N ILE A 197 -6.98 -17.97 2.83
CA ILE A 197 -6.92 -17.19 4.07
C ILE A 197 -8.28 -16.56 4.43
N LEU A 198 -9.10 -16.23 3.42
CA LEU A 198 -10.39 -15.56 3.57
C LEU A 198 -11.59 -16.50 3.65
N ALA A 199 -11.40 -17.81 3.47
CA ALA A 199 -12.44 -18.83 3.53
C ALA A 199 -12.82 -19.17 4.98
#